data_AF-A0A525CBI9-F1
#
_entry.id   AF-A0A525CBI9-F1
#
_cell.length_a   1.000
_cell.length_b   1.000
_cell.length_c   1.000
_cell.angle_alpha   90.00
_cell.angle_beta   90.00
_cell.angle_gamma   90.00
#
_symmetry.space_group_name_H-M   'P 1'
#
loop_
_entity.id
_entity.type
_entity.pdbx_description
1 polymer ?
#
loop_
_entity_poly.entity_id
_entity_poly.type
_entity_poly.pdbx_seq_one_letter_code
_entity_poly.pdbx_strand_id
1 'polypeptide(L)'
;MRTLLSQDRGLSAAGFKLDSLEYDEQGRAVSRWLPPEGDVSGIGEVRLFTSDQGNIVRSETLGQKGRLITTMDYSRFIQVQGYAFPQTVITRQYLPDGLEQVEMQVHYDDVRFNISLPPNIADFKLPDDVQVQELEW
;
A
#
# COMPACT_ATOMS: atom_id res chain seq x y z
N MET A 1 -4.30 11.34 24.52
CA MET A 1 -5.16 11.07 23.36
C MET A 1 -4.24 10.99 22.14
N ARG A 2 -3.68 9.81 21.85
CA ARG A 2 -2.72 9.62 20.76
C ARG A 2 -3.50 9.44 19.46
N THR A 3 -3.15 10.25 18.49
CA THR A 3 -3.88 10.50 17.26
C THR A 3 -3.95 9.24 16.38
N LEU A 4 -5.16 8.71 16.17
CA LEU A 4 -5.46 7.66 15.17
C LEU A 4 -5.20 8.13 13.71
N LEU A 5 -4.89 9.42 13.50
CA LEU A 5 -4.63 10.03 12.20
C LEU A 5 -3.38 9.49 11.48
N SER A 6 -2.45 8.77 12.14
CA SER A 6 -1.27 8.21 11.47
C SER A 6 -1.50 6.85 10.79
N GLN A 7 -2.74 6.34 10.79
CA GLN A 7 -3.07 4.98 10.32
C GLN A 7 -3.88 4.95 9.01
N ASP A 8 -4.18 6.10 8.38
CA ASP A 8 -4.94 6.10 7.12
C ASP A 8 -4.06 5.89 5.86
N ARG A 9 -2.73 5.74 6.02
CA ARG A 9 -1.75 5.62 4.92
C ARG A 9 -1.85 6.74 3.87
N GLY A 10 -2.30 7.93 4.25
CA GLY A 10 -2.46 9.05 3.33
C GLY A 10 -3.73 8.98 2.49
N LEU A 11 -4.66 8.06 2.78
CA LEU A 11 -5.96 7.98 2.11
C LEU A 11 -6.75 9.28 2.23
N SER A 12 -6.78 9.91 3.42
CA SER A 12 -7.47 11.19 3.59
C SER A 12 -6.83 12.29 2.74
N ALA A 13 -5.49 12.30 2.64
CA ALA A 13 -4.76 13.24 1.79
C ALA A 13 -5.03 13.01 0.29
N ALA A 14 -5.31 11.76 -0.10
CA ALA A 14 -5.77 11.39 -1.43
C ALA A 14 -7.28 11.63 -1.67
N GLY A 15 -8.00 12.20 -0.69
CA GLY A 15 -9.41 12.54 -0.81
C GLY A 15 -10.39 11.41 -0.49
N PHE A 16 -9.91 10.27 -0.01
CA PHE A 16 -10.78 9.20 0.48
C PHE A 16 -11.45 9.60 1.79
N LYS A 17 -12.67 9.13 2.00
CA LYS A 17 -13.46 9.38 3.21
C LYS A 17 -13.60 8.08 4.01
N LEU A 18 -13.32 8.13 5.31
CA LEU A 18 -13.61 7.02 6.22
C LEU A 18 -15.13 6.85 6.31
N ASP A 19 -15.61 5.65 5.99
CA ASP A 19 -17.03 5.30 6.02
C ASP A 19 -17.39 4.52 7.27
N SER A 20 -16.61 3.48 7.60
CA SER A 20 -16.83 2.69 8.81
C SER A 20 -15.53 2.22 9.46
N LEU A 21 -15.62 1.88 10.74
CA LEU A 21 -14.59 1.22 11.52
C LEU A 21 -15.24 0.08 12.29
N GLU A 22 -14.85 -1.14 11.96
CA GLU A 22 -15.40 -2.39 12.50
C GLU A 22 -14.28 -3.28 13.03
N TYR A 23 -14.64 -4.43 13.60
CA TYR A 23 -13.69 -5.45 14.03
C TYR A 23 -13.99 -6.76 13.32
N ASP A 24 -12.96 -7.44 12.81
CA ASP A 24 -13.14 -8.75 12.21
C ASP A 24 -13.26 -9.87 13.25
N GLU A 25 -13.46 -11.10 12.80
CA GLU A 25 -13.60 -12.30 13.66
C GLU A 25 -12.36 -12.56 14.54
N GLN A 26 -11.22 -11.99 14.17
CA GLN A 26 -9.95 -12.12 14.87
C GLN A 26 -9.70 -10.93 15.82
N GLY A 27 -10.69 -10.02 15.94
CA GLY A 27 -10.62 -8.83 16.78
C GLY A 27 -9.73 -7.73 16.23
N ARG A 28 -9.36 -7.76 14.94
CA ARG A 28 -8.55 -6.73 14.29
C ARG A 28 -9.44 -5.58 13.84
N ALA A 29 -8.97 -4.36 14.00
CA ALA A 29 -9.70 -3.19 13.52
C ALA A 29 -9.66 -3.13 11.98
N VAL A 30 -10.84 -2.98 11.36
CA VAL A 30 -11.01 -2.87 9.91
C VAL A 30 -11.65 -1.53 9.60
N SER A 31 -10.88 -0.63 8.99
CA SER A 31 -11.40 0.66 8.52
C SER A 31 -11.76 0.58 7.04
N ARG A 32 -12.96 1.05 6.69
CA ARG A 32 -13.47 1.09 5.31
C ARG A 32 -13.44 2.52 4.79
N TRP A 33 -12.88 2.71 3.61
CA TRP A 33 -12.65 4.01 3.00
C TRP A 33 -13.27 4.07 1.60
N LEU A 34 -14.01 5.14 1.33
CA LEU A 34 -14.63 5.41 0.04
C LEU A 34 -13.78 6.39 -0.77
N PRO A 35 -13.67 6.19 -2.09
CA PRO A 35 -12.92 7.08 -2.97
C PRO A 35 -13.53 8.48 -3.03
N PRO A 36 -12.77 9.50 -3.46
CA PRO A 36 -13.31 10.83 -3.71
C PRO A 36 -14.42 10.80 -4.77
N GLU A 37 -15.38 11.71 -4.65
CA GLU A 37 -16.48 11.84 -5.60
C GLU A 37 -15.95 12.14 -7.01
N GLY A 38 -16.45 11.41 -8.01
CA GLY A 38 -16.03 11.57 -9.41
C GLY A 38 -14.79 10.76 -9.81
N ASP A 39 -14.23 9.94 -8.92
CA ASP A 39 -13.15 9.03 -9.29
C ASP A 39 -13.63 7.97 -10.31
N VAL A 40 -12.95 7.91 -11.45
CA VAL A 40 -13.22 6.99 -12.57
C VAL A 40 -12.32 5.75 -12.56
N SER A 41 -11.46 5.61 -11.54
CA SER A 41 -10.53 4.48 -11.37
C SER A 41 -11.20 3.11 -11.28
N GLY A 42 -12.53 3.07 -11.08
CA GLY A 42 -13.30 1.85 -10.88
C GLY A 42 -13.15 1.25 -9.48
N ILE A 43 -12.43 1.93 -8.57
CA ILE A 43 -12.37 1.62 -7.14
C ILE A 43 -13.73 1.93 -6.52
N GLY A 44 -14.25 0.99 -5.74
CA GLY A 44 -15.44 1.16 -4.92
C GLY A 44 -15.10 1.48 -3.47
N GLU A 45 -14.09 0.80 -2.93
CA GLU A 45 -13.64 1.01 -1.55
C GLU A 45 -12.25 0.44 -1.31
N VAL A 46 -11.61 0.94 -0.25
CA VAL A 46 -10.36 0.40 0.31
C VAL A 46 -10.62 0.00 1.77
N ARG A 47 -10.20 -1.20 2.15
CA ARG A 47 -10.23 -1.68 3.54
C ARG A 47 -8.82 -1.79 4.07
N LEU A 48 -8.59 -1.30 5.28
CA LEU A 48 -7.32 -1.45 5.98
C LEU A 48 -7.55 -2.26 7.25
N PHE A 49 -6.77 -3.32 7.41
CA PHE A 49 -6.79 -4.21 8.56
C PHE A 49 -5.59 -3.88 9.44
N THR A 50 -5.87 -3.49 10.68
CA THR A 50 -4.88 -2.98 11.63
C THR A 50 -4.71 -3.97 12.77
N SER A 51 -3.46 -4.31 13.09
CA SER A 51 -3.12 -5.14 14.24
C SER A 51 -3.39 -4.43 15.56
N ASP A 52 -3.39 -5.19 16.64
CA ASP A 52 -3.41 -4.70 18.02
C ASP A 52 -2.30 -3.67 18.33
N GLN A 53 -1.14 -3.83 17.69
CA GLN A 53 0.00 -2.92 17.77
C GLN A 53 -0.16 -1.65 16.92
N GLY A 54 -1.27 -1.50 16.19
CA GLY A 54 -1.56 -0.33 15.37
C GLY A 54 -0.89 -0.33 13.99
N ASN A 55 -0.39 -1.48 13.53
CA ASN A 55 0.22 -1.61 12.20
C ASN A 55 -0.81 -2.11 11.21
N ILE A 56 -0.84 -1.55 10.01
CA ILE A 56 -1.64 -2.14 8.93
C ILE A 56 -0.96 -3.42 8.47
N VAL A 57 -1.64 -4.54 8.65
CA VAL A 57 -1.18 -5.89 8.29
C VAL A 57 -1.77 -6.36 6.98
N ARG A 58 -2.87 -5.75 6.52
CA ARG A 58 -3.47 -6.03 5.22
C ARG A 58 -4.23 -4.82 4.69
N SER A 59 -4.20 -4.64 3.38
CA SER A 59 -5.11 -3.74 2.68
C SER A 59 -5.82 -4.46 1.55
N GLU A 60 -7.09 -4.14 1.35
CA GLU A 60 -7.90 -4.67 0.25
C GLU A 60 -8.48 -3.52 -0.55
N THR A 61 -8.38 -3.61 -1.87
CA THR A 61 -9.03 -2.68 -2.79
C THR A 61 -10.14 -3.44 -3.49
N LEU A 62 -11.37 -2.96 -3.34
CA LEU A 62 -12.54 -3.52 -3.99
C LEU A 62 -13.05 -2.55 -5.05
N GLY A 63 -13.58 -3.09 -6.14
CA GLY A 63 -14.21 -2.30 -7.20
C GLY A 63 -15.64 -1.88 -6.84
N GLN A 64 -16.23 -1.02 -7.67
CA GLN A 64 -17.60 -0.49 -7.47
C GLN A 64 -18.70 -1.56 -7.29
N LYS A 65 -18.45 -2.80 -7.76
CA LYS A 65 -19.37 -3.94 -7.61
C LYS A 65 -19.04 -4.86 -6.43
N GLY A 66 -18.16 -4.43 -5.53
CA GLY A 66 -17.70 -5.23 -4.39
C GLY A 66 -16.75 -6.37 -4.76
N ARG A 67 -16.29 -6.46 -6.02
CA ARG A 67 -15.27 -7.44 -6.41
C ARG A 67 -13.92 -7.06 -5.82
N LEU A 68 -13.18 -8.04 -5.30
CA LEU A 68 -11.81 -7.82 -4.85
C LEU A 68 -10.90 -7.60 -6.07
N ILE A 69 -10.21 -6.46 -6.12
CA ILE A 69 -9.27 -6.12 -7.19
C ILE A 69 -7.85 -6.44 -6.74
N THR A 70 -7.51 -6.08 -5.51
CA THR A 70 -6.15 -6.27 -5.00
C THR A 70 -6.17 -6.53 -3.50
N THR A 71 -5.28 -7.41 -3.05
CA THR A 71 -4.88 -7.51 -1.65
C THR A 71 -3.40 -7.19 -1.52
N MET A 72 -3.02 -6.56 -0.43
CA MET A 72 -1.63 -6.43 -0.01
C MET A 72 -1.52 -6.89 1.43
N ASP A 73 -0.71 -7.92 1.69
CA ASP A 73 -0.40 -8.38 3.04
C ASP A 73 0.99 -7.87 3.44
N TYR A 74 1.07 -7.30 4.63
CA TYR A 74 2.29 -6.70 5.19
C TYR A 74 2.74 -7.54 6.38
N SER A 75 4.01 -7.96 6.38
CA SER A 75 4.54 -8.82 7.43
C SER A 75 6.02 -8.56 7.72
N ARG A 76 6.56 -9.24 8.75
CA ARG A 76 7.94 -9.11 9.22
C ARG A 76 8.30 -7.64 9.50
N PHE A 77 7.54 -7.01 10.39
CA PHE A 77 7.77 -5.62 10.74
C PHE A 77 9.08 -5.46 11.51
N ILE A 78 9.90 -4.49 11.09
CA ILE A 78 11.09 -4.04 11.81
C ILE A 78 10.87 -2.62 12.33
N GLN A 79 11.59 -2.26 13.39
CA GLN A 79 11.62 -0.90 13.91
C GLN A 79 12.78 -0.14 13.27
N VAL A 80 12.47 0.90 12.51
CA VAL A 80 13.46 1.79 11.88
C VAL A 80 13.13 3.22 12.27
N GLN A 81 14.02 3.87 13.03
CA GLN A 81 13.83 5.24 13.53
C GLN A 81 12.50 5.47 14.27
N GLY A 82 12.02 4.46 15.00
CA GLY A 82 10.77 4.53 15.77
C GLY A 82 9.48 4.25 14.97
N TYR A 83 9.61 3.89 13.70
CA TYR A 83 8.50 3.46 12.85
C TYR A 83 8.54 1.96 12.61
N ALA A 84 7.37 1.31 12.67
CA ALA A 84 7.21 -0.06 12.24
C ALA A 84 7.11 -0.12 10.71
N PHE A 85 8.10 -0.74 10.06
CA PHE A 85 8.16 -0.89 8.62
C PHE A 85 8.05 -2.37 8.22
N PRO A 86 7.18 -2.75 7.28
CA PRO A 86 7.06 -4.14 6.83
C PRO A 86 8.23 -4.53 5.93
N GLN A 87 9.00 -5.56 6.29
CA GLN A 87 10.06 -6.07 5.41
C GLN A 87 9.52 -6.92 4.26
N THR A 88 8.32 -7.47 4.40
CA THR A 88 7.69 -8.28 3.35
C THR A 88 6.34 -7.70 3.00
N VAL A 89 6.14 -7.46 1.70
CA VAL A 89 4.85 -7.08 1.12
C VAL A 89 4.50 -8.11 0.05
N ILE A 90 3.33 -8.72 0.19
CA ILE A 90 2.78 -9.63 -0.83
C ILE A 90 1.55 -8.98 -1.43
N THR A 91 1.59 -8.68 -2.72
CA THR A 91 0.49 -8.11 -3.48
C THR A 91 -0.14 -9.20 -4.33
N ARG A 92 -1.46 -9.35 -4.27
CA ARG A 92 -2.22 -10.21 -5.19
C ARG A 92 -3.22 -9.36 -5.94
N GLN A 93 -3.11 -9.36 -7.26
CA GLN A 93 -4.06 -8.69 -8.15
C GLN A 93 -4.96 -9.75 -8.79
N TYR A 94 -6.27 -9.59 -8.66
CA TYR A 94 -7.26 -10.51 -9.20
C TYR A 94 -7.71 -10.04 -10.58
N LEU A 95 -7.67 -10.94 -11.56
CA LEU A 95 -8.18 -10.65 -12.90
C LEU A 95 -9.71 -10.53 -12.89
N PRO A 96 -10.32 -9.89 -13.91
CA PRO A 96 -11.77 -9.65 -13.95
C PRO A 96 -12.65 -10.91 -13.86
N ASP A 97 -12.11 -12.08 -14.23
CA ASP A 97 -12.79 -13.37 -14.14
C ASP A 97 -12.71 -14.00 -12.73
N GLY A 98 -11.89 -13.45 -11.84
CA GLY A 98 -11.70 -13.91 -10.46
C GLY A 98 -10.96 -15.24 -10.31
N LEU A 99 -10.50 -15.85 -11.41
CA LEU A 99 -9.89 -17.19 -11.41
C LEU A 99 -8.36 -17.12 -11.41
N GLU A 100 -7.81 -16.06 -11.99
CA GLU A 100 -6.37 -15.85 -12.07
C GLU A 100 -5.94 -14.70 -11.16
N GLN A 101 -4.82 -14.90 -10.46
CA GLN A 101 -4.18 -13.88 -9.66
C GLN A 101 -2.71 -13.72 -10.07
N VAL A 102 -2.29 -12.46 -10.21
CA VAL A 102 -0.86 -12.12 -10.30
C VAL A 102 -0.38 -11.85 -8.89
N GLU A 103 0.59 -12.64 -8.42
CA GLU A 103 1.23 -12.43 -7.12
C GLU A 103 2.60 -11.78 -7.32
N MET A 104 2.85 -10.71 -6.59
CA MET A 104 4.16 -10.07 -6.48
C MET A 104 4.57 -10.05 -5.01
N GLN A 105 5.77 -10.53 -4.74
CA GLN A 105 6.36 -10.49 -3.41
C GLN A 105 7.58 -9.58 -3.41
N VAL A 106 7.60 -8.61 -2.51
CA VAL A 106 8.71 -7.69 -2.31
C VAL A 106 9.32 -7.92 -0.94
N HIS A 107 10.63 -8.08 -0.90
CA HIS A 107 11.43 -8.18 0.31
C HIS A 107 12.36 -6.98 0.42
N TYR A 108 12.25 -6.25 1.52
CA TYR A 108 13.12 -5.13 1.83
C TYR A 108 14.18 -5.56 2.83
N ASP A 109 15.43 -5.26 2.48
CA ASP A 109 16.60 -5.41 3.35
C ASP A 109 17.34 -4.09 3.48
N ASP A 110 18.12 -3.93 4.56
CA ASP A 110 18.89 -2.72 4.89
C ASP A 110 18.06 -1.42 4.78
N VAL A 111 16.86 -1.43 5.36
CA VAL A 111 15.93 -0.30 5.30
C VAL A 111 16.47 0.88 6.11
N ARG A 112 16.65 2.02 5.44
CA ARG A 112 17.14 3.26 6.03
C ARG A 112 16.22 4.42 5.66
N PHE A 113 15.87 5.26 6.63
CA PHE A 113 15.06 6.46 6.41
C PHE A 113 15.89 7.73 6.56
N ASN A 114 15.49 8.77 5.82
CA ASN A 114 16.06 10.12 5.92
C ASN A 114 17.59 10.16 5.74
N ILE A 115 18.15 9.22 4.98
CA ILE A 115 19.55 9.27 4.60
C ILE A 115 19.72 10.29 3.48
N SER A 116 20.76 11.12 3.56
CA SER A 116 21.13 11.98 2.44
C SER A 116 21.52 11.11 1.26
N LEU A 117 20.87 11.33 0.11
CA LEU A 117 21.28 10.67 -1.12
C LEU A 117 22.69 11.16 -1.51
N PRO A 118 23.60 10.27 -1.91
CA PRO A 118 24.89 10.66 -2.44
C PRO A 118 24.72 11.63 -3.63
N PRO A 119 25.54 12.68 -3.79
CA PRO A 119 25.40 13.66 -4.87
C PRO A 119 25.37 13.03 -6.27
N ASN A 120 26.18 11.99 -6.49
CA ASN A 120 26.22 11.25 -7.75
C ASN A 120 24.92 10.50 -8.09
N ILE A 121 24.07 10.25 -7.11
CA ILE A 121 22.72 9.67 -7.31
C ILE A 121 21.69 10.80 -7.42
N ALA A 122 21.77 11.81 -6.55
CA ALA A 122 20.84 12.93 -6.54
C ALA A 122 20.90 13.77 -7.83
N ASP A 123 22.09 13.93 -8.40
CA ASP A 123 22.35 14.71 -9.61
C ASP A 123 22.43 13.84 -10.87
N PHE A 124 22.14 12.54 -10.77
CA PHE A 124 22.22 11.62 -11.90
C PHE A 124 21.24 12.03 -13.01
N LYS A 125 21.76 12.14 -14.23
CA LYS A 125 20.98 12.36 -15.44
C LYS A 125 21.53 11.48 -16.55
N LEU A 126 20.63 10.85 -17.30
CA LEU A 126 21.02 10.24 -18.58
C LEU A 126 21.44 11.38 -19.53
N PRO A 127 22.58 11.25 -20.21
CA PRO A 127 22.95 12.19 -21.27
C PRO A 127 21.88 12.27 -22.35
N ASP A 128 21.69 13.45 -22.93
CA ASP A 128 20.64 13.72 -23.93
C ASP A 128 20.82 12.91 -25.23
N ASP A 129 22.01 12.35 -25.46
CA ASP A 129 22.39 11.58 -26.65
C ASP A 129 22.36 10.05 -26.46
N VAL A 130 21.95 9.56 -25.28
CA VAL A 130 21.81 8.12 -25.03
C VAL A 130 20.58 7.57 -25.75
N GLN A 131 20.81 6.63 -26.66
CA GLN A 131 19.75 5.79 -27.22
C GLN A 131 19.40 4.69 -26.21
N VAL A 132 18.20 4.79 -25.63
CA VAL A 132 17.63 3.76 -24.75
C VAL A 132 16.93 2.71 -25.61
N GLN A 133 17.33 1.45 -25.45
CA GLN A 133 16.64 0.31 -26.05
C GLN A 133 16.10 -0.58 -24.93
N GLU A 134 14.79 -0.82 -24.93
CA GLU A 134 14.15 -1.78 -24.04
C GLU A 134 14.36 -3.19 -24.59
N LEU A 135 14.77 -4.13 -23.73
CA LEU A 135 14.94 -5.54 -24.08
C LEU A 135 13.75 -6.30 -23.50
N GLU A 136 13.01 -7.00 -24.35
CA GLU A 136 12.01 -7.97 -23.89
C GLU A 136 12.73 -9.23 -23.39
N TRP A 137 12.34 -9.68 -22.20
CA TRP A 137 12.79 -10.93 -21.58
C TRP A 137 11.60 -11.86 -21.34
#